data_AF-A0A816DJ85-F1
#
_entry.id   AF-A0A816DJ85-F1
#
_cell.length_a   1.000
_cell.length_b   1.000
_cell.length_c   1.000
_cell.angle_alpha   90.00
_cell.angle_beta   90.00
_cell.angle_gamma   90.00
#
_symmetry.space_group_name_H-M   'P 1'
#
loop_
_entity.id
_entity.type
_entity.pdbx_description
1 polymer ?
#
loop_
_entity_poly.entity_id
_entity_poly.type
_entity_poly.pdbx_seq_one_letter_code
_entity_poly.pdbx_strand_id
1 'polypeptide(L)'
;MIDQQHSYCLDKISLYSSPPTENEIGQILKLHNQERIDVQGENMQQMYWSRDLAEIAQRYAERCVFHHDKSIQREAPRIPMPTGQNLGIFFLYH
;
A
#
# COMPACT_ATOMS: atom_id res chain seq x y z
N MET A 1 -16.41 20.94 -1.67
CA MET A 1 -15.86 20.65 -0.33
C MET A 1 -14.81 19.57 -0.53
N ILE A 2 -13.53 19.91 -0.39
CA ILE A 2 -12.44 18.98 -0.68
C ILE A 2 -12.27 18.09 0.53
N ASP A 3 -12.57 16.81 0.34
CA ASP A 3 -12.42 15.70 1.29
C ASP A 3 -11.01 15.71 1.91
N GLN A 4 -10.92 16.18 3.16
CA GLN A 4 -9.70 16.19 4.00
C GLN A 4 -9.61 14.92 4.86
N GLN A 5 -10.46 13.92 4.62
CA GLN A 5 -10.48 12.72 5.44
C GLN A 5 -9.25 11.85 5.16
N HIS A 6 -8.64 11.34 6.23
CA HIS A 6 -7.53 10.39 6.16
C HIS A 6 -8.03 9.06 5.57
N SER A 7 -7.23 8.42 4.73
CA SER A 7 -7.59 7.24 3.96
C SER A 7 -8.03 6.05 4.81
N TYR A 8 -7.46 5.94 6.00
CA TYR A 8 -7.88 4.94 6.99
C TYR A 8 -9.34 5.11 7.45
N CYS A 9 -9.82 6.35 7.50
CA CYS A 9 -11.14 6.70 8.02
C CYS A 9 -12.24 6.67 6.96
N LEU A 10 -11.90 6.31 5.72
CA LEU A 10 -12.85 6.23 4.62
C LEU A 10 -13.78 5.03 4.83
N ASP A 11 -15.04 5.19 4.44
CA ASP A 11 -16.01 4.11 4.50
C ASP A 11 -15.61 2.97 3.55
N LYS A 12 -15.78 1.74 4.05
CA LYS A 12 -15.56 0.53 3.27
C LYS A 12 -16.71 0.35 2.29
N ILE A 13 -16.43 0.52 0.99
CA ILE A 13 -17.44 0.40 -0.08
C ILE A 13 -17.45 -1.03 -0.65
N SER A 14 -16.30 -1.71 -0.68
CA SER A 14 -16.21 -3.08 -1.21
C SER A 14 -16.69 -4.13 -0.21
N LEU A 15 -17.75 -4.86 -0.61
CA LEU A 15 -18.22 -6.10 0.03
C LEU A 15 -17.25 -7.28 -0.19
N TYR A 16 -16.44 -7.21 -1.26
CA TYR A 16 -15.46 -8.24 -1.65
C TYR A 16 -14.05 -7.65 -1.61
N SER A 17 -13.58 -7.40 -0.40
CA SER A 17 -12.21 -6.95 -0.13
C SER A 17 -11.53 -7.97 0.76
N SER A 18 -10.50 -8.61 0.22
CA SER A 18 -9.60 -9.50 0.95
C SER A 18 -8.23 -8.82 1.04
N PRO A 19 -7.74 -8.49 2.25
CA PRO A 19 -6.34 -8.12 2.40
C PRO A 19 -5.43 -9.30 2.01
N PRO A 20 -4.18 -9.03 1.62
CA PRO A 20 -3.21 -10.10 1.34
C PRO A 20 -3.07 -11.06 2.52
N THR A 21 -3.01 -12.35 2.22
CA THR A 21 -2.69 -13.42 3.18
C THR A 21 -1.24 -13.32 3.65
N GLU A 22 -0.88 -14.01 4.74
CA GLU A 22 0.51 -14.04 5.24
C GLU A 22 1.51 -14.54 4.17
N ASN A 23 1.10 -15.53 3.38
CA ASN A 23 1.93 -16.03 2.28
C ASN A 23 2.10 -14.98 1.17
N GLU A 24 1.04 -14.29 0.78
CA GLU A 24 1.11 -13.20 -0.21
C GLU A 24 1.94 -12.02 0.30
N ILE A 25 1.81 -11.65 1.57
CA ILE A 25 2.69 -10.65 2.23
C ILE A 25 4.15 -11.08 2.12
N GLY A 26 4.45 -12.33 2.42
CA GLY A 26 5.80 -12.89 2.27
C GLY A 26 6.33 -12.81 0.84
N GLN A 27 5.48 -13.10 -0.15
CA GLN A 27 5.84 -12.99 -1.57
C GLN A 27 6.08 -11.54 -2.00
N ILE A 28 5.20 -10.61 -1.60
CA ILE A 28 5.35 -9.18 -1.88
C ILE A 28 6.69 -8.67 -1.33
N LEU A 29 6.99 -8.96 -0.06
CA LEU A 29 8.26 -8.57 0.56
C LEU A 29 9.47 -9.20 -0.13
N LYS A 30 9.39 -10.50 -0.45
CA LYS A 30 10.49 -11.23 -1.11
C LYS A 30 10.82 -10.59 -2.45
N LEU A 31 9.82 -10.34 -3.28
CA LEU A 31 10.01 -9.74 -4.61
C LEU A 31 10.58 -8.33 -4.52
N HIS A 32 10.02 -7.46 -3.65
CA HIS A 32 10.55 -6.10 -3.49
C HIS A 32 12.01 -6.10 -3.00
N ASN A 33 12.35 -6.96 -2.06
CA ASN A 33 13.73 -7.05 -1.55
C ASN A 33 14.70 -7.64 -2.58
N GLN A 34 14.25 -8.56 -3.43
CA GLN A 34 15.05 -9.09 -4.53
C GLN A 34 15.43 -7.97 -5.50
N GLU A 35 14.47 -7.20 -5.98
CA GLU A 35 14.72 -6.06 -6.89
C GLU A 35 15.67 -5.02 -6.26
N ARG A 36 15.52 -4.75 -4.95
CA ARG A 36 16.41 -3.84 -4.21
C ARG A 36 17.85 -4.35 -4.12
N ILE A 37 18.05 -5.67 -4.02
CA ILE A 37 19.38 -6.28 -4.06
C ILE A 37 19.96 -6.17 -5.48
N ASP A 38 19.13 -6.43 -6.49
CA ASP A 38 19.58 -6.53 -7.88
C ASP A 38 20.05 -5.20 -8.47
N VAL A 39 19.53 -4.06 -7.98
CA VAL A 39 20.02 -2.73 -8.38
C VAL A 39 21.38 -2.34 -7.78
N GLN A 40 21.96 -3.16 -6.89
CA GLN A 40 23.30 -2.98 -6.30
C GLN A 40 23.55 -1.59 -5.70
N GLY A 41 22.54 -0.97 -5.08
CA GLY A 41 22.68 0.35 -4.45
C GLY A 41 23.56 0.30 -3.20
N GLU A 42 24.51 1.23 -3.07
CA GLU A 42 25.51 1.25 -1.98
C GLU A 42 24.92 1.28 -0.55
N ASN A 43 23.69 1.78 -0.40
CA ASN A 43 22.98 1.85 0.88
C ASN A 43 21.52 1.36 0.76
N MET A 44 21.30 0.30 -0.04
CA MET A 44 19.96 -0.23 -0.25
C MET A 44 19.53 -1.14 0.90
N GLN A 45 18.74 -0.61 1.84
CA GLN A 45 18.28 -1.35 3.02
C GLN A 45 17.16 -2.35 2.71
N GLN A 46 17.00 -3.39 3.51
CA GLN A 46 15.88 -4.34 3.38
C GLN A 46 14.55 -3.69 3.81
N MET A 47 13.47 -3.98 3.08
CA MET A 47 12.09 -3.63 3.45
C MET A 47 11.50 -4.68 4.40
N TYR A 48 10.72 -4.19 5.36
CA TYR A 48 9.87 -4.98 6.26
C TYR A 48 8.40 -4.61 6.07
N TRP A 49 7.50 -5.52 6.45
CA TRP A 49 6.06 -5.25 6.38
C TRP A 49 5.63 -4.32 7.51
N SER A 50 4.98 -3.21 7.17
CA SER A 50 4.38 -2.30 8.15
C SER A 50 2.87 -2.51 8.20
N ARG A 51 2.37 -2.94 9.36
CA ARG A 51 0.93 -3.13 9.58
C ARG A 51 0.14 -1.82 9.41
N ASP A 52 0.67 -0.68 9.85
CA ASP A 52 -0.02 0.61 9.72
C ASP A 52 -0.21 0.96 8.23
N LEU A 53 0.84 0.79 7.42
CA LEU A 53 0.77 1.04 5.98
C LEU A 53 -0.19 0.08 5.29
N ALA A 54 -0.17 -1.20 5.68
CA ALA A 54 -1.04 -2.22 5.11
C ALA A 54 -2.52 -1.90 5.35
N GLU A 55 -2.88 -1.50 6.57
CA GLU A 55 -4.28 -1.17 6.89
C GLU A 55 -4.74 0.10 6.17
N ILE A 56 -3.89 1.14 6.09
CA ILE A 56 -4.20 2.36 5.32
C ILE A 56 -4.37 2.03 3.83
N ALA A 57 -3.45 1.26 3.25
CA ALA A 57 -3.50 0.86 1.85
C ALA A 57 -4.75 0.02 1.54
N GLN A 58 -5.12 -0.92 2.42
CA GLN A 58 -6.31 -1.73 2.25
C GLN A 58 -7.59 -0.88 2.26
N ARG A 59 -7.71 0.06 3.21
CA ARG A 59 -8.84 0.99 3.30
C ARG A 59 -8.99 1.82 2.04
N TYR A 60 -7.87 2.26 1.46
CA TYR A 60 -7.91 3.01 0.22
C TYR A 60 -8.29 2.13 -0.98
N ALA A 61 -7.72 0.93 -1.09
CA ALA A 61 -8.05 -0.03 -2.15
C ALA A 61 -9.54 -0.43 -2.16
N GLU A 62 -10.17 -0.47 -0.98
CA GLU A 62 -11.60 -0.75 -0.79
C GLU A 62 -12.56 0.27 -1.43
N ARG A 63 -12.04 1.42 -1.88
CA ARG A 63 -12.82 2.41 -2.65
C ARG A 63 -12.94 2.08 -4.13
N CYS A 64 -12.12 1.14 -4.62
CA CYS A 64 -12.09 0.75 -6.04
C CYS A 64 -11.86 1.94 -7.00
N VAL A 65 -11.12 2.96 -6.56
CA VAL A 65 -10.71 4.10 -7.40
C VAL A 65 -9.24 3.94 -7.76
N PHE A 66 -8.95 3.75 -9.05
CA PHE A 66 -7.57 3.66 -9.55
C PHE A 66 -6.95 5.05 -9.72
N HIS A 67 -6.67 5.70 -8.59
CA HIS A 67 -5.97 6.98 -8.50
C HIS A 67 -5.19 7.02 -7.18
N HIS A 68 -4.24 7.95 -7.02
CA HIS A 68 -3.57 8.14 -5.74
C HIS A 68 -4.43 8.99 -4.79
N ASP A 69 -4.41 8.68 -3.49
CA ASP A 69 -4.80 9.66 -2.48
C ASP A 69 -3.73 10.75 -2.33
N LYS A 70 -4.01 11.81 -1.59
CA LYS A 70 -2.99 12.80 -1.23
C LYS A 70 -2.08 12.22 -0.17
N SER A 71 -0.81 12.64 -0.15
CA SER A 71 0.16 12.17 0.85
C SER A 71 -0.31 12.35 2.30
N ILE A 72 -0.95 13.48 2.60
CA ILE A 72 -1.51 13.79 3.93
C ILE A 72 -2.63 12.83 4.36
N GLN A 73 -3.24 12.11 3.41
CA GLN A 73 -4.32 11.17 3.69
C GLN A 73 -3.80 9.77 4.04
N ARG A 74 -2.50 9.51 3.92
CA ARG A 74 -1.89 8.19 4.20
C ARG A 74 -0.68 8.27 5.12
N GLU A 75 -0.70 9.24 6.02
CA GLU A 75 0.30 9.34 7.08
C GLU A 75 0.13 8.18 8.07
N ALA A 76 1.22 7.51 8.42
CA ALA A 76 1.19 6.38 9.33
C ALA A 76 1.77 6.79 10.70
N PRO A 77 1.11 6.47 11.84
CA PRO A 77 1.52 6.92 13.17
C PRO A 77 2.98 6.61 13.56
N ARG A 78 3.57 5.56 12.99
CA ARG A 78 4.95 5.11 13.28
C ARG A 78 5.96 5.42 12.17
N ILE A 79 5.57 6.24 11.19
CA ILE A 79 6.43 6.61 10.06
C ILE A 79 6.52 8.14 10.02
N PRO A 80 7.63 8.73 10.49
CA PRO A 80 7.77 10.18 10.64
C PRO A 80 8.09 10.89 9.31
N MET A 81 7.68 10.33 8.18
CA MET A 81 7.98 10.84 6.85
C MET A 81 6.81 10.62 5.90
N PRO A 82 6.68 11.44 4.83
CA PRO A 82 5.64 11.24 3.83
C PRO A 82 5.66 9.83 3.23
N THR A 83 4.51 9.16 3.28
CA THR A 83 4.33 7.81 2.75
C THR A 83 4.21 7.84 1.21
N GLY A 84 5.04 7.07 0.52
CA GLY A 84 4.90 6.81 -0.93
C GLY A 84 3.76 5.82 -1.24
N GLN A 85 3.39 5.67 -2.51
CA GLN A 85 2.33 4.73 -2.92
C GLN A 85 2.57 4.24 -4.35
N ASN A 86 2.42 2.93 -4.56
CA ASN A 86 2.33 2.29 -5.88
C ASN A 86 0.93 1.70 -6.03
N LEU A 87 0.37 1.75 -7.25
CA LEU A 87 -0.94 1.17 -7.59
C LEU A 87 -0.78 0.12 -8.68
N GLY A 88 -1.57 -0.95 -8.61
CA GLY A 88 -1.62 -1.98 -9.63
C GLY A 88 -3.06 -2.43 -9.88
N ILE A 89 -3.41 -2.67 -11.13
CA ILE A 89 -4.69 -3.25 -11.53
C ILE A 89 -4.42 -4.25 -12.66
N PHE A 90 -5.08 -5.41 -12.60
CA PHE A 90 -4.96 -6.45 -13.61
C PHE A 90 -6.34 -6.72 -14.20
N PHE A 91 -6.43 -6.70 -15.52
CA PHE A 91 -7.63 -7.11 -16.23
C PHE A 91 -7.48 -8.57 -16.61
N LEU A 92 -8.39 -9.41 -16.12
CA LEU A 92 -8.51 -10.78 -16.59
C LEU A 92 -9.23 -10.71 -17.94
N TYR A 93 -8.49 -10.85 -19.04
CA TYR A 93 -9.11 -11.10 -20.34
C TYR A 93 -9.69 -12.51 -20.31
N HIS A 94 -10.96 -12.65 -20.68
CA HIS A 94 -11.66 -13.92 -20.88
C HIS A 94 -11.88 -14.13 -22.38
#